data_AF-A0A940XQT1-F1
#
_entry.id   AF-A0A940XQT1-F1
#
_cell.length_a   1.000
_cell.length_b   1.000
_cell.length_c   1.000
_cell.angle_alpha   90.00
_cell.angle_beta   90.00
_cell.angle_gamma   90.00
#
_symmetry.space_group_name_H-M   'P 1'
#
loop_
_entity.id
_entity.type
_entity.pdbx_description
1 polymer ?
#
loop_
_entity_poly.entity_id
_entity_poly.type
_entity_poly.pdbx_seq_one_letter_code
_entity_poly.pdbx_strand_id
1 'polypeptide(L)'
;MYEQLFSPTVQHTLDLIGIFVFAISGALLAVRKNFDVFGIAVLAEVTALGGGLFRDLVIGAVPPAAFTDLGYFLTPLLATLLVFFLHPHVERIQTGVNVFDAAGLGLFCVAGTTKAYDYGLGLTASACLGLATAVGGGVLRDVLANEVPSLLRWDRDLYAVPAIVGAAMVAVCIRFEALNPLTSGLAVITAFALRLLALRYHWRAPRAWNRRSTAVEGDGE
;
A
#
# COMPACT_ATOMS: atom_id res chain seq x y z
N MET A 1 -21.25 -15.26 -0.57
CA MET A 1 -20.82 -14.79 0.77
C MET A 1 -19.59 -15.59 1.12
N TYR A 2 -18.41 -15.03 0.89
CA TYR A 2 -17.17 -15.73 1.24
C TYR A 2 -16.99 -15.72 2.76
N GLU A 3 -16.42 -16.79 3.29
CA GLU A 3 -16.06 -16.82 4.71
C GLU A 3 -15.01 -15.73 4.99
N GLN A 4 -15.07 -15.17 6.20
CA GLN A 4 -14.21 -14.07 6.60
C GLN A 4 -12.73 -14.48 6.46
N LEU A 5 -11.96 -13.71 5.69
CA LEU A 5 -10.56 -14.00 5.30
C LEU A 5 -9.69 -14.45 6.48
N PHE A 6 -9.92 -13.81 7.63
CA PHE A 6 -9.53 -14.24 8.96
C PHE A 6 -10.71 -13.98 9.90
N SER A 7 -10.66 -14.46 11.15
CA SER A 7 -11.68 -14.07 12.14
C SER A 7 -11.71 -12.55 12.33
N PRO A 8 -12.86 -11.93 12.69
CA PRO A 8 -13.01 -10.47 12.68
C PRO A 8 -11.95 -9.75 13.52
N THR A 9 -11.65 -10.29 14.70
CA THR A 9 -10.62 -9.76 15.61
C THR A 9 -9.22 -9.81 14.99
N VAL A 10 -8.89 -10.87 14.24
CA VAL A 10 -7.58 -11.01 13.57
C VAL A 10 -7.50 -10.04 12.38
N GLN A 11 -8.54 -9.96 11.54
CA GLN A 11 -8.57 -9.00 10.42
C GLN A 11 -8.43 -7.55 10.91
N HIS A 12 -9.23 -7.14 11.90
CA HIS A 12 -9.14 -5.79 12.48
C HIS A 12 -7.76 -5.52 13.12
N THR A 13 -7.17 -6.49 13.82
CA THR A 13 -5.81 -6.34 14.39
C THR A 13 -4.76 -6.16 13.30
N LEU A 14 -4.84 -6.94 12.21
CA LEU A 14 -3.95 -6.82 11.06
C LEU A 14 -4.13 -5.49 10.32
N ASP A 15 -5.36 -5.01 10.18
CA ASP A 15 -5.66 -3.71 9.59
C ASP A 15 -5.08 -2.56 10.43
N LEU A 16 -5.25 -2.57 11.76
CA LEU A 16 -4.62 -1.58 12.65
C LEU A 16 -3.09 -1.59 12.55
N ILE A 17 -2.46 -2.76 12.47
CA ILE A 17 -1.00 -2.87 12.26
C ILE A 17 -0.60 -2.25 10.91
N GLY A 18 -1.34 -2.53 9.83
CA GLY A 18 -1.12 -1.92 8.52
C GLY A 18 -1.27 -0.40 8.54
N ILE A 19 -2.36 0.10 9.13
CA ILE A 19 -2.65 1.53 9.33
C ILE A 19 -1.50 2.22 10.09
N PHE A 20 -1.04 1.66 11.20
CA PHE A 20 0.07 2.20 11.99
C PHE A 20 1.37 2.33 11.19
N VAL A 21 1.69 1.31 10.39
CA VAL A 21 2.90 1.25 9.57
C VAL A 21 2.87 2.24 8.42
N PHE A 22 1.73 2.33 7.71
CA PHE A 22 1.53 3.34 6.68
C PHE A 22 1.55 4.75 7.26
N ALA A 23 0.97 4.97 8.45
CA ALA A 23 1.03 6.24 9.15
C ALA A 23 2.47 6.66 9.51
N ILE A 24 3.32 5.73 9.99
CA ILE A 24 4.77 5.98 10.18
C ILE A 24 5.42 6.40 8.85
N SER A 25 5.12 5.70 7.75
CA SER A 25 5.66 6.00 6.43
C SER A 25 5.26 7.40 5.93
N GLY A 26 4.04 7.84 6.22
CA GLY A 26 3.54 9.20 5.99
C GLY A 26 4.23 10.24 6.86
N ALA A 27 4.19 10.06 8.18
CA ALA A 27 4.76 10.98 9.16
C ALA A 27 6.26 11.22 8.93
N LEU A 28 7.03 10.18 8.60
CA LEU A 28 8.45 10.30 8.26
C LEU A 28 8.70 11.14 7.00
N LEU A 29 7.83 11.07 5.99
CA LEU A 29 7.95 11.92 4.80
C LEU A 29 7.61 13.38 5.12
N ALA A 30 6.60 13.62 5.97
CA ALA A 30 6.26 14.96 6.44
C ALA A 30 7.40 15.61 7.24
N VAL A 31 8.04 14.87 8.16
CA VAL A 31 9.24 15.32 8.88
C VAL A 31 10.37 15.65 7.90
N ARG A 32 10.67 14.78 6.93
CA ARG A 32 11.69 15.05 5.90
C ARG A 32 11.36 16.22 4.96
N LYS A 33 10.08 16.61 4.88
CA LYS A 33 9.60 17.80 4.15
C LYS A 33 9.51 19.06 5.04
N ASN A 34 9.91 18.97 6.32
CA ASN A 34 9.82 20.03 7.34
C ASN A 34 8.39 20.55 7.54
N PHE A 35 7.39 19.67 7.47
CA PHE A 35 6.01 20.00 7.83
C PHE A 35 5.86 20.16 9.35
N ASP A 36 4.85 20.93 9.77
CA ASP A 36 4.50 21.11 11.18
C ASP A 36 3.74 19.89 11.73
N VAL A 37 3.40 19.92 13.03
CA VAL A 37 2.72 18.78 13.69
C VAL A 37 1.37 18.46 13.04
N PHE A 38 0.63 19.45 12.51
CA PHE A 38 -0.61 19.22 11.78
C PHE A 38 -0.35 18.60 10.40
N GLY A 39 0.65 19.07 9.65
CA GLY A 39 1.06 18.46 8.38
C GLY A 39 1.58 17.02 8.54
N ILE A 40 2.27 16.70 9.63
CA ILE A 40 2.68 15.34 9.97
C ILE A 40 1.44 14.46 10.26
N ALA A 41 0.49 14.95 11.05
CA ALA A 41 -0.77 14.23 11.34
C ALA A 41 -1.58 13.96 10.07
N VAL A 42 -1.83 15.00 9.25
CA VAL A 42 -2.62 14.90 8.02
C VAL A 42 -1.96 13.96 7.01
N LEU A 43 -0.63 14.01 6.85
CA LEU A 43 0.05 13.11 5.92
C LEU A 43 0.07 11.66 6.43
N ALA A 44 0.18 11.44 7.75
CA ALA A 44 0.06 10.11 8.35
C ALA A 44 -1.34 9.50 8.12
N GLU A 45 -2.39 10.27 8.42
CA GLU A 45 -3.80 9.89 8.18
C GLU A 45 -4.06 9.52 6.72
N VAL A 46 -3.68 10.40 5.77
CA VAL A 46 -3.91 10.16 4.34
C VAL A 46 -3.09 8.97 3.83
N THR A 47 -1.88 8.73 4.36
CA THR A 47 -1.09 7.55 4.00
C THR A 47 -1.74 6.26 4.50
N ALA A 48 -2.29 6.27 5.72
CA ALA A 48 -2.81 5.09 6.38
C ALA A 48 -4.23 4.71 5.93
N LEU A 49 -5.13 5.70 5.84
CA LEU A 49 -6.55 5.48 5.57
C LEU A 49 -6.92 5.77 4.11
N GLY A 50 -6.15 6.60 3.39
CA GLY A 50 -6.52 7.10 2.05
C GLY A 50 -6.82 6.02 1.02
N GLY A 51 -6.09 4.90 1.01
CA GLY A 51 -6.35 3.76 0.13
C GLY A 51 -7.65 3.02 0.47
N GLY A 52 -7.92 2.80 1.77
CA GLY A 52 -9.16 2.20 2.25
C GLY A 52 -10.39 3.11 2.06
N LEU A 53 -10.20 4.41 2.24
CA LEU A 53 -11.22 5.44 2.00
C LEU A 53 -11.58 5.52 0.50
N PHE A 54 -10.58 5.55 -0.39
CA PHE A 54 -10.82 5.51 -1.84
C PHE A 54 -11.61 4.26 -2.25
N ARG A 55 -11.17 3.07 -1.79
CA ARG A 55 -11.89 1.80 -2.01
C ARG A 55 -13.34 1.88 -1.55
N ASP A 56 -13.57 2.32 -0.32
CA ASP A 56 -14.90 2.34 0.30
C ASP A 56 -15.84 3.31 -0.41
N LEU A 57 -15.36 4.48 -0.84
CA LEU A 57 -16.14 5.42 -1.65
C LEU A 57 -16.45 4.87 -3.05
N VAL A 58 -15.51 4.19 -3.71
CA VAL A 58 -15.70 3.61 -5.05
C VAL A 58 -16.75 2.48 -5.07
N ILE A 59 -16.84 1.69 -4.01
CA ILE A 59 -17.83 0.59 -3.90
C ILE A 59 -19.14 1.00 -3.22
N GLY A 60 -19.28 2.26 -2.78
CA GLY A 60 -20.47 2.72 -2.04
C GLY A 60 -20.57 2.19 -0.60
N ALA A 61 -19.47 1.75 0.00
CA ALA A 61 -19.38 1.40 1.42
C ALA A 61 -19.36 2.67 2.28
N VAL A 62 -20.50 3.35 2.38
CA VAL A 62 -20.67 4.64 3.05
C VAL A 62 -21.57 4.46 4.30
N PRO A 63 -21.16 4.95 5.49
CA PRO A 63 -19.91 5.65 5.80
C PRO A 63 -18.65 4.74 5.69
N PRO A 64 -17.53 5.24 5.15
CA PRO A 64 -16.27 4.49 5.06
C PRO A 64 -15.71 4.07 6.42
N ALA A 65 -14.98 2.94 6.46
CA ALA A 65 -14.45 2.37 7.69
C ALA A 65 -13.58 3.36 8.51
N ALA A 66 -12.84 4.23 7.81
CA ALA A 66 -12.03 5.31 8.35
C ALA A 66 -12.78 6.31 9.27
N PHE A 67 -14.11 6.38 9.16
CA PHE A 67 -14.96 7.28 9.96
C PHE A 67 -15.92 6.54 10.91
N THR A 68 -15.98 5.21 10.84
CA THR A 68 -16.81 4.38 11.74
C THR A 68 -16.00 3.71 12.85
N ASP A 69 -14.71 3.50 12.64
CA ASP A 69 -13.82 2.80 13.58
C ASP A 69 -12.87 3.80 14.26
N LEU A 70 -13.01 3.94 15.59
CA LEU A 70 -12.19 4.86 16.37
C LEU A 70 -10.71 4.42 16.43
N GLY A 71 -10.42 3.13 16.32
CA GLY A 71 -9.06 2.62 16.23
C GLY A 71 -8.38 3.03 14.91
N TYR A 72 -9.13 3.06 13.81
CA TYR A 72 -8.62 3.47 12.50
C TYR A 72 -8.19 4.95 12.51
N PHE A 73 -8.90 5.82 13.23
CA PHE A 73 -8.55 7.24 13.39
C PHE A 73 -7.48 7.49 14.47
N LEU A 74 -7.51 6.79 15.61
CA LEU A 74 -6.51 7.04 16.66
C LEU A 74 -5.12 6.47 16.31
N THR A 75 -5.05 5.41 15.50
CA THR A 75 -3.78 4.74 15.18
C THR A 75 -2.80 5.61 14.38
N PRO A 76 -3.20 6.36 13.33
CA PRO A 76 -2.33 7.32 12.65
C PRO A 76 -1.87 8.48 13.54
N LEU A 77 -2.70 8.93 14.48
CA LEU A 77 -2.33 9.95 15.46
C LEU A 77 -1.29 9.41 16.47
N LEU A 78 -1.39 8.15 16.90
CA LEU A 78 -0.36 7.50 17.73
C LEU A 78 0.98 7.35 16.97
N ALA A 79 0.94 6.98 15.69
CA ALA A 79 2.14 6.94 14.84
C ALA A 79 2.75 8.34 14.64
N THR A 80 1.90 9.37 14.49
CA THR A 80 2.31 10.78 14.41
C THR A 80 3.05 11.23 15.66
N LEU A 81 2.49 10.96 16.85
CA LEU A 81 3.14 11.29 18.12
C LEU A 81 4.49 10.57 18.29
N LEU A 82 4.55 9.27 17.95
CA LEU A 82 5.79 8.51 17.97
C LEU A 82 6.85 9.14 17.06
N VAL A 83 6.51 9.44 15.80
CA VAL A 83 7.45 9.99 14.82
C VAL A 83 7.86 11.41 15.18
N PHE A 84 6.93 12.27 15.62
CA PHE A 84 7.24 13.65 16.01
C PHE A 84 8.37 13.71 17.05
N PHE A 85 8.28 12.92 18.11
CA PHE A 85 9.29 12.90 19.18
C PHE A 85 10.51 11.99 18.90
N LEU A 86 10.35 10.89 18.14
CA LEU A 86 11.41 9.88 17.96
C LEU A 86 11.96 9.75 16.53
N HIS A 87 11.64 10.63 15.57
CA HIS A 87 12.04 10.48 14.16
C HIS A 87 13.51 10.06 13.91
N PRO A 88 14.57 10.54 14.63
CA PRO A 88 15.94 10.12 14.37
C PRO A 88 16.21 8.65 14.72
N HIS A 89 15.36 8.04 15.56
CA HIS A 89 15.38 6.61 15.87
C HIS A 89 14.50 5.83 14.89
N VAL A 90 13.35 6.38 14.49
CA VAL A 90 12.45 5.73 13.53
C VAL A 90 13.07 5.67 12.11
N GLU A 91 13.83 6.69 11.69
CA GLU A 91 14.57 6.64 10.41
C GLU A 91 15.68 5.58 10.39
N ARG A 92 16.33 5.29 11.52
CA ARG A 92 17.32 4.20 11.62
C ARG A 92 16.71 2.82 11.39
N ILE A 93 15.40 2.66 11.60
CA ILE A 93 14.64 1.43 11.34
C ILE A 93 13.83 1.49 10.03
N GLN A 94 14.12 2.43 9.12
CA GLN A 94 13.43 2.55 7.82
C GLN A 94 13.42 1.23 7.02
N THR A 95 14.44 0.38 7.13
CA THR A 95 14.44 -0.99 6.55
C THR A 95 13.33 -1.85 7.14
N GLY A 96 13.09 -1.80 8.45
CA GLY A 96 11.98 -2.47 9.10
C GLY A 96 10.62 -1.88 8.70
N VAL A 97 10.52 -0.54 8.61
CA VAL A 97 9.32 0.14 8.09
C VAL A 97 9.00 -0.33 6.66
N ASN A 98 10.00 -0.51 5.80
CA ASN A 98 9.83 -1.03 4.44
C ASN A 98 9.39 -2.51 4.41
N VAL A 99 9.81 -3.32 5.38
CA VAL A 99 9.34 -4.71 5.55
C VAL A 99 7.88 -4.72 5.99
N PHE A 100 7.48 -3.88 6.95
CA PHE A 100 6.08 -3.80 7.35
C PHE A 100 5.19 -3.16 6.27
N ASP A 101 5.66 -2.18 5.50
CA ASP A 101 4.99 -1.64 4.29
C ASP A 101 4.69 -2.75 3.29
N ALA A 102 5.65 -3.66 3.06
CA ALA A 102 5.44 -4.84 2.22
C ALA A 102 4.34 -5.78 2.75
N ALA A 103 4.20 -5.91 4.07
CA ALA A 103 3.15 -6.73 4.69
C ALA A 103 1.77 -6.07 4.59
N GLY A 104 1.69 -4.76 4.87
CA GLY A 104 0.47 -3.96 4.70
C GLY A 104 -0.01 -3.92 3.25
N LEU A 105 0.91 -3.78 2.29
CA LEU A 105 0.65 -3.89 0.85
C LEU A 105 0.01 -5.24 0.48
N GLY A 106 0.57 -6.34 1.01
CA GLY A 106 0.03 -7.69 0.81
C GLY A 106 -1.36 -7.87 1.41
N LEU A 107 -1.57 -7.44 2.66
CA LEU A 107 -2.87 -7.48 3.33
C LEU A 107 -3.93 -6.68 2.58
N PHE A 108 -3.63 -5.42 2.25
CA PHE A 108 -4.61 -4.49 1.66
C PHE A 108 -4.93 -4.82 0.20
N CYS A 109 -4.02 -5.44 -0.56
CA CYS A 109 -4.36 -5.90 -1.91
C CYS A 109 -5.35 -7.08 -1.88
N VAL A 110 -5.20 -7.98 -0.91
CA VAL A 110 -6.11 -9.13 -0.70
C VAL A 110 -7.45 -8.65 -0.15
N ALA A 111 -7.45 -7.97 1.01
CA ALA A 111 -8.68 -7.48 1.65
C ALA A 111 -9.43 -6.47 0.77
N GLY A 112 -8.72 -5.63 0.01
CA GLY A 112 -9.32 -4.72 -0.97
C GLY A 112 -9.98 -5.45 -2.14
N THR A 113 -9.35 -6.51 -2.66
CA THR A 113 -9.92 -7.34 -3.74
C THR A 113 -11.18 -8.06 -3.28
N THR A 114 -11.15 -8.70 -2.11
CA THR A 114 -12.31 -9.43 -1.59
C THR A 114 -13.46 -8.49 -1.26
N LYS A 115 -13.23 -7.38 -0.53
CA LYS A 115 -14.30 -6.42 -0.22
C LYS A 115 -14.91 -5.81 -1.49
N ALA A 116 -14.11 -5.56 -2.53
CA ALA A 116 -14.64 -5.10 -3.81
C ALA A 116 -15.57 -6.14 -4.47
N TYR A 117 -15.19 -7.42 -4.46
CA TYR A 117 -15.99 -8.50 -5.02
C TYR A 117 -17.29 -8.75 -4.22
N ASP A 118 -17.23 -8.73 -2.88
CA ASP A 118 -18.42 -8.87 -2.02
C ASP A 118 -19.41 -7.69 -2.20
N TYR A 119 -18.94 -6.52 -2.64
CA TYR A 119 -19.78 -5.38 -3.05
C TYR A 119 -20.23 -5.45 -4.52
N GLY A 120 -20.03 -6.59 -5.19
CA GLY A 120 -20.58 -6.88 -6.53
C GLY A 120 -19.71 -6.46 -7.72
N LEU A 121 -18.46 -6.01 -7.50
CA LEU A 121 -17.55 -5.72 -8.60
C LEU A 121 -17.05 -7.03 -9.25
N GLY A 122 -17.01 -7.05 -10.58
CA GLY A 122 -16.45 -8.19 -11.33
C GLY A 122 -14.95 -8.39 -11.04
N LEU A 123 -14.49 -9.65 -11.14
CA LEU A 123 -13.15 -10.10 -10.74
C LEU A 123 -11.99 -9.15 -11.10
N THR A 124 -11.94 -8.69 -12.36
CA THR A 124 -10.88 -7.79 -12.83
C THR A 124 -10.96 -6.40 -12.17
N ALA A 125 -12.16 -5.83 -12.05
CA ALA A 125 -12.37 -4.54 -11.38
C ALA A 125 -12.03 -4.64 -9.89
N SER A 126 -12.39 -5.76 -9.24
CA SER A 126 -12.03 -6.05 -7.85
C SER A 126 -10.53 -6.15 -7.65
N ALA A 127 -9.80 -6.84 -8.52
CA ALA A 127 -8.33 -6.91 -8.44
C ALA A 127 -7.66 -5.54 -8.68
N CYS A 128 -8.18 -4.74 -9.62
CA CYS A 128 -7.72 -3.37 -9.84
C CYS A 128 -7.98 -2.47 -8.63
N LEU A 129 -9.13 -2.60 -7.96
CA LEU A 129 -9.44 -1.83 -6.75
C LEU A 129 -8.67 -2.33 -5.52
N GLY A 130 -8.36 -3.62 -5.44
CA GLY A 130 -7.44 -4.18 -4.45
C GLY A 130 -6.03 -3.59 -4.59
N LEU A 131 -5.48 -3.53 -5.80
CA LEU A 131 -4.24 -2.81 -6.08
C LEU A 131 -4.34 -1.34 -5.61
N ALA A 132 -5.39 -0.63 -6.03
CA ALA A 132 -5.58 0.78 -5.67
C ALA A 132 -5.77 1.01 -4.16
N THR A 133 -6.36 0.06 -3.44
CA THR A 133 -6.42 0.06 -1.97
C THR A 133 -5.02 0.01 -1.37
N ALA A 134 -4.20 -0.92 -1.87
CA ALA A 134 -2.88 -1.22 -1.32
C ALA A 134 -1.83 -0.13 -1.58
N VAL A 135 -1.84 0.49 -2.78
CA VAL A 135 -0.88 1.55 -3.14
C VAL A 135 -1.43 2.96 -2.94
N GLY A 136 -2.75 3.12 -2.83
CA GLY A 136 -3.43 4.42 -2.87
C GLY A 136 -2.99 5.37 -1.75
N GLY A 137 -2.82 4.86 -0.52
CA GLY A 137 -2.28 5.64 0.59
C GLY A 137 -0.88 6.20 0.31
N GLY A 138 0.03 5.36 -0.19
CA GLY A 138 1.37 5.77 -0.60
C GLY A 138 1.40 6.73 -1.79
N VAL A 139 0.46 6.60 -2.74
CA VAL A 139 0.31 7.54 -3.87
C VAL A 139 -0.20 8.90 -3.39
N LEU A 140 -1.25 8.93 -2.56
CA LEU A 140 -1.79 10.17 -2.00
C LEU A 140 -0.76 10.90 -1.11
N ARG A 141 -0.01 10.14 -0.30
CA ARG A 141 1.16 10.62 0.47
C ARG A 141 2.16 11.34 -0.43
N ASP A 142 2.62 10.67 -1.49
CA ASP A 142 3.67 11.21 -2.35
C ASP A 142 3.17 12.46 -3.09
N VAL A 143 1.92 12.47 -3.57
CA VAL A 143 1.31 13.66 -4.21
C VAL A 143 1.19 14.83 -3.24
N LEU A 144 0.67 14.63 -2.02
CA LEU A 144 0.55 15.71 -1.02
C LEU A 144 1.92 16.22 -0.52
N ALA A 145 2.94 15.36 -0.51
CA ALA A 145 4.32 15.76 -0.21
C ALA A 145 5.03 16.45 -1.40
N ASN A 146 4.35 16.66 -2.53
CA ASN A 146 4.93 17.15 -3.78
C ASN A 146 6.16 16.32 -4.21
N GLU A 147 5.98 14.99 -4.27
CA GLU A 147 6.90 14.00 -4.83
C GLU A 147 6.24 13.29 -6.01
N VAL A 148 7.05 12.80 -6.96
CA VAL A 148 6.56 11.82 -7.94
C VAL A 148 6.28 10.50 -7.21
N PRO A 149 5.05 9.94 -7.28
CA PRO A 149 4.71 8.71 -6.58
C PRO A 149 5.70 7.59 -6.83
N SER A 150 6.13 6.94 -5.74
CA SER A 150 7.02 5.79 -5.71
C SER A 150 6.58 4.65 -6.64
N LEU A 151 5.26 4.50 -6.85
CA LEU A 151 4.63 3.61 -7.83
C LEU A 151 5.03 3.87 -9.30
N LEU A 152 5.25 5.14 -9.66
CA LEU A 152 5.53 5.62 -11.01
C LEU A 152 7.03 5.83 -11.27
N ARG A 153 7.87 5.70 -10.24
CA ARG A 153 9.31 5.99 -10.27
C ARG A 153 10.12 4.76 -10.70
N TRP A 154 10.71 4.82 -11.90
CA TRP A 154 11.59 3.75 -12.42
C TRP A 154 12.93 3.62 -11.68
N ASP A 155 13.32 4.60 -10.86
CA ASP A 155 14.47 4.52 -9.95
C ASP A 155 14.15 3.76 -8.64
N ARG A 156 12.89 3.36 -8.42
CA ARG A 156 12.43 2.65 -7.22
C ARG A 156 12.12 1.18 -7.51
N ASP A 157 12.26 0.36 -6.48
CA ASP A 157 12.06 -1.07 -6.55
C ASP A 157 10.55 -1.42 -6.61
N LEU A 158 10.17 -2.44 -7.37
CA LEU A 158 8.79 -2.75 -7.79
C LEU A 158 7.76 -2.71 -6.64
N TYR A 159 6.82 -1.76 -6.71
CA TYR A 159 5.75 -1.59 -5.72
C TYR A 159 4.39 -2.13 -6.23
N ALA A 160 4.03 -1.84 -7.49
CA ALA A 160 2.76 -2.30 -8.07
C ALA A 160 2.68 -3.82 -8.22
N VAL A 161 3.74 -4.44 -8.78
CA VAL A 161 3.71 -5.82 -9.28
C VAL A 161 3.43 -6.85 -8.17
N PRO A 162 4.02 -6.77 -6.96
CA PRO A 162 3.66 -7.69 -5.87
C PRO A 162 2.18 -7.62 -5.47
N ALA A 163 1.60 -6.41 -5.40
CA ALA A 163 0.18 -6.21 -5.10
C ALA A 163 -0.75 -6.69 -6.24
N ILE A 164 -0.33 -6.51 -7.50
CA ILE A 164 -1.04 -7.06 -8.67
C ILE A 164 -1.09 -8.59 -8.59
N VAL A 165 0.01 -9.25 -8.24
CA VAL A 165 0.06 -10.72 -8.12
C VAL A 165 -0.85 -11.20 -6.98
N GLY A 166 -0.80 -10.57 -5.80
CA GLY A 166 -1.71 -10.91 -4.68
C GLY A 166 -3.18 -10.75 -5.04
N ALA A 167 -3.55 -9.61 -5.62
CA ALA A 167 -4.92 -9.34 -6.07
C ALA A 167 -5.39 -10.31 -7.18
N ALA A 168 -4.50 -10.66 -8.13
CA ALA A 168 -4.80 -11.63 -9.17
C ALA A 168 -4.97 -13.06 -8.61
N MET A 169 -4.17 -13.46 -7.62
CA MET A 169 -4.34 -14.75 -6.92
C MET A 169 -5.71 -14.83 -6.25
N VAL A 170 -6.14 -13.77 -5.55
CA VAL A 170 -7.49 -13.71 -4.95
C VAL A 170 -8.58 -13.82 -6.02
N ALA A 171 -8.48 -13.07 -7.11
CA ALA A 171 -9.46 -13.15 -8.21
C ALA A 171 -9.52 -14.55 -8.86
N VAL A 172 -8.40 -15.26 -8.98
CA VAL A 172 -8.36 -16.65 -9.43
C VAL A 172 -9.00 -17.60 -8.40
N CYS A 173 -8.69 -17.45 -7.12
CA CYS A 173 -9.31 -18.26 -6.06
C CYS A 173 -10.83 -18.05 -5.98
N ILE A 174 -11.32 -16.81 -6.13
CA ILE A 174 -12.76 -16.51 -6.22
C ILE A 174 -13.37 -17.21 -7.45
N ARG A 175 -12.72 -17.13 -8.63
CA ARG A 175 -13.23 -17.71 -9.89
C ARG A 175 -13.43 -19.23 -9.84
N PHE A 176 -12.63 -19.94 -9.04
CA PHE A 176 -12.68 -21.39 -8.87
C PHE A 176 -13.27 -21.81 -7.50
N GLU A 177 -13.98 -20.92 -6.82
CA GLU A 177 -14.64 -21.18 -5.51
C GLU A 177 -13.69 -21.69 -4.41
N ALA A 178 -12.39 -21.40 -4.57
CA ALA A 178 -11.29 -21.84 -3.71
C ALA A 178 -10.77 -20.74 -2.76
N LEU A 179 -11.46 -19.59 -2.66
CA LEU A 179 -11.10 -18.55 -1.69
C LEU A 179 -11.53 -18.95 -0.27
N ASN A 180 -10.53 -19.10 0.60
CA ASN A 180 -10.68 -19.45 2.02
C ASN A 180 -9.50 -18.82 2.80
N PRO A 181 -9.45 -18.91 4.15
CA PRO A 181 -8.36 -18.29 4.93
C PRO A 181 -6.94 -18.75 4.55
N LEU A 182 -6.76 -20.00 4.12
CA LEU A 182 -5.45 -20.51 3.70
C LEU A 182 -5.03 -19.92 2.35
N THR A 183 -5.89 -19.93 1.34
CA THR A 183 -5.56 -19.36 0.02
C THR A 183 -5.41 -17.83 0.08
N SER A 184 -6.16 -17.17 0.96
CA SER A 184 -6.03 -15.74 1.26
C SER A 184 -4.70 -15.43 1.94
N GLY A 185 -4.33 -16.19 2.97
CA GLY A 185 -3.02 -16.09 3.63
C GLY A 185 -1.86 -16.34 2.67
N LEU A 186 -1.98 -17.32 1.76
CA LEU A 186 -0.99 -17.56 0.70
C LEU A 186 -0.88 -16.37 -0.25
N ALA A 187 -1.98 -15.73 -0.66
CA ALA A 187 -1.94 -14.53 -1.51
C ALA A 187 -1.26 -13.34 -0.81
N VAL A 188 -1.54 -13.11 0.48
CA VAL A 188 -0.84 -12.10 1.30
C VAL A 188 0.66 -12.40 1.38
N ILE A 189 1.03 -13.64 1.70
CA ILE A 189 2.43 -14.09 1.82
C ILE A 189 3.16 -13.99 0.48
N THR A 190 2.52 -14.31 -0.65
CA THR A 190 3.12 -14.18 -1.98
C THR A 190 3.36 -12.72 -2.35
N ALA A 191 2.39 -11.82 -2.13
CA ALA A 191 2.58 -10.38 -2.36
C ALA A 191 3.68 -9.80 -1.46
N PHE A 192 3.68 -10.16 -0.17
CA PHE A 192 4.73 -9.76 0.78
C PHE A 192 6.11 -10.27 0.35
N ALA A 193 6.25 -11.56 0.05
CA ALA A 193 7.51 -12.18 -0.36
C ALA A 193 8.05 -11.59 -1.67
N LEU A 194 7.20 -11.38 -2.69
CA LEU A 194 7.59 -10.72 -3.94
C LEU A 194 8.05 -9.28 -3.72
N ARG A 195 7.44 -8.55 -2.78
CA ARG A 195 7.88 -7.19 -2.41
C ARG A 195 9.21 -7.21 -1.65
N LEU A 196 9.44 -8.16 -0.75
CA LEU A 196 10.74 -8.34 -0.09
C LEU A 196 11.84 -8.74 -1.07
N LEU A 197 11.54 -9.61 -2.03
CA LEU A 197 12.48 -9.99 -3.10
C LEU A 197 12.81 -8.77 -3.99
N ALA A 198 11.81 -7.97 -4.36
CA ALA A 198 12.03 -6.73 -5.11
C ALA A 198 12.94 -5.74 -4.36
N LEU A 199 12.73 -5.56 -3.05
CA LEU A 199 13.58 -4.71 -2.20
C LEU A 199 14.99 -5.28 -2.00
N ARG A 200 15.15 -6.60 -1.88
CA ARG A 200 16.44 -7.27 -1.65
C ARG A 200 17.33 -7.35 -2.89
N TYR A 201 16.72 -7.50 -4.06
CA TYR A 201 17.42 -7.66 -5.34
C TYR A 201 17.28 -6.43 -6.26
N HIS A 202 16.75 -5.32 -5.74
CA HIS A 202 16.50 -4.06 -6.46
C HIS A 202 15.83 -4.26 -7.83
N TRP A 203 14.77 -5.07 -7.86
CA TRP A 203 13.97 -5.27 -9.07
C TRP A 203 13.26 -3.98 -9.43
N ARG A 204 13.51 -3.45 -10.63
CA ARG A 204 12.94 -2.18 -11.12
C ARG A 204 12.13 -2.40 -12.39
N ALA A 205 11.17 -1.51 -12.64
CA ALA A 205 10.39 -1.53 -13.87
C ALA A 205 11.27 -1.12 -15.08
N PRO A 206 11.07 -1.74 -16.26
CA PRO A 206 11.76 -1.31 -17.48
C PRO A 206 11.32 0.10 -17.88
N ARG A 207 12.26 0.90 -18.39
CA ARG A 207 11.97 2.19 -19.02
C ARG A 207 11.48 1.99 -20.45
N ALA A 208 10.77 2.97 -21.01
CA ALA A 208 10.56 3.04 -22.45
C ALA A 208 11.92 3.05 -23.19
N TRP A 209 12.03 2.28 -24.28
CA TRP A 209 13.28 2.12 -25.01
C TRP A 209 13.69 3.42 -25.72
N ASN A 210 14.71 4.11 -25.21
CA ASN A 210 15.15 5.38 -25.75
C ASN A 210 16.17 5.18 -26.90
N ARG A 211 15.70 5.28 -28.15
CA ARG A 211 16.48 4.97 -29.37
C ARG A 211 17.56 6.01 -29.74
N ARG A 212 17.94 6.94 -28.85
CA ARG A 212 18.74 8.16 -29.16
C ARG A 212 20.16 8.20 -28.55
N SER A 213 20.73 7.07 -28.11
CA SER A 213 22.07 7.03 -27.48
C SER A 213 23.20 6.50 -28.39
N THR A 214 23.06 6.57 -29.71
CA THR A 214 24.04 6.05 -30.69
C THR A 214 24.22 6.98 -31.90
N ALA A 215 24.32 8.30 -31.67
CA ALA A 215 24.33 9.30 -32.75
C ALA A 215 25.08 10.61 -32.44
N VAL A 216 25.95 10.65 -31.42
CA VAL A 216 26.68 11.88 -31.01
C VAL A 216 28.12 11.58 -30.52
N GLU A 217 28.74 10.51 -31.02
CA GLU A 217 30.18 10.20 -30.81
C GLU A 217 30.86 9.93 -32.16
N GLY A 218 30.59 10.79 -33.14
CA GLY A 218 31.03 10.65 -34.51
C GLY A 218 30.59 11.85 -35.36
N ASP A 219 31.16 13.01 -35.07
CA ASP A 219 31.57 14.09 -36.01
C ASP A 219 32.00 15.31 -35.18
N GLY A 220 33.23 15.80 -35.42
CA GLY A 220 33.88 16.80 -34.59
C GLY A 220 35.41 16.75 -34.71
N GLU A 221 35.90 17.10 -35.90
CA GLU A 221 37.33 17.30 -36.23
C GLU A 221 37.93 18.53 -35.52
#